data_AF-A0ABD0B5I6-F1
#
_entry.id   AF-A0ABD0B5I6-F1
#
_cell.length_a   1.000
_cell.length_b   1.000
_cell.length_c   1.000
_cell.angle_alpha   90.00
_cell.angle_beta   90.00
_cell.angle_gamma   90.00
#
_symmetry.space_group_name_H-M   'P 1'
#
loop_
_entity.id
_entity.type
_entity.pdbx_description
1 polymer ?
#
loop_
_entity_poly.entity_id
_entity_poly.type
_entity_poly.pdbx_seq_one_letter_code
_entity_poly.pdbx_strand_id
1 'polypeptide(L)'
;MIVTLDDNAVYRSGQVETQNLLLSIMFMVRANNESETKSDRSRKAWDKGRKQARDNNQVMKNSRLPSWLKWEEGKIMPIPERTAVVNEMFELAKSGCGYEQIAKIFLDKGYKTFGKETDWRPAGIQAVIKSESVIGVFQPHQIKDGKRIPEGSPIWGYYPAIVEPILFNEVQHIISQRSNHSGSYRKGTYNNLFSGILRCQCGEALRYQNKGRVGSPRNYLVCPKQNITGCNLPNMLYNKVEPQLLQAVCILSEVMQRRVGENEKVLSLKEQLATLTAQLDVESRKKSKAAQSILDFDDDATFRKEFVKIKANCEALEEKIHEIESELMSLELSEKTILNLLKPEELISTEQRQLFNSQLKAVLKEIKFSYDGYDLAAVFKGLDDKFMLEQAFKPKLAGSSVRDLSGEELLRTTSEAPYIDAAWVKGETDEYESHRKDASSGLDDEFEDLSLQESK
;
A
#
# COMPACT_ATOMS: atom_id res chain seq x y z
N MET A 1 -34.19 -9.84 49.58
CA MET A 1 -33.46 -11.06 49.97
C MET A 1 -32.17 -11.06 49.16
N ILE A 2 -31.02 -11.11 49.82
CA ILE A 2 -29.71 -11.22 49.14
C ILE A 2 -29.24 -12.66 49.37
N VAL A 3 -28.77 -13.32 48.32
CA VAL A 3 -28.21 -14.67 48.40
C VAL A 3 -26.79 -14.64 47.86
N THR A 4 -25.84 -15.10 48.64
CA THR A 4 -24.46 -15.31 48.21
C THR A 4 -24.29 -16.78 47.82
N LEU A 5 -23.85 -17.03 46.59
CA LEU A 5 -23.79 -18.38 46.01
C LEU A 5 -22.55 -19.18 46.45
N ASP A 6 -21.51 -18.49 46.90
CA ASP A 6 -20.22 -19.11 47.26
C ASP A 6 -20.28 -19.78 48.65
N ASP A 7 -21.07 -19.22 49.57
CA ASP A 7 -21.30 -19.69 50.94
C ASP A 7 -22.75 -20.08 51.22
N ASN A 8 -23.64 -20.01 50.21
CA ASN A 8 -25.08 -20.27 50.30
C ASN A 8 -25.82 -19.47 51.40
N ALA A 9 -25.31 -18.30 51.80
CA ALA A 9 -25.95 -17.50 52.84
C ALA A 9 -27.16 -16.72 52.30
N VAL A 10 -28.26 -16.68 53.08
CA VAL A 10 -29.52 -16.01 52.73
C VAL A 10 -29.80 -14.87 53.70
N TYR A 11 -29.77 -13.64 53.20
CA TYR A 11 -30.03 -12.43 53.97
C TYR A 11 -31.45 -11.93 53.72
N ARG A 12 -32.28 -11.90 54.77
CA ARG A 12 -33.66 -11.39 54.75
C ARG A 12 -33.78 -10.10 55.58
N SER A 13 -34.57 -9.14 55.11
CA SER A 13 -34.78 -7.86 55.79
C SER A 13 -35.32 -8.10 57.21
N GLY A 14 -34.65 -7.55 58.23
CA GLY A 14 -35.01 -7.72 59.64
C GLY A 14 -34.51 -9.01 60.31
N GLN A 15 -33.81 -9.90 59.60
CA GLN A 15 -33.26 -11.17 60.12
C GLN A 15 -31.76 -11.34 59.80
N VAL A 16 -31.05 -10.25 59.50
CA VAL A 16 -29.62 -10.30 59.17
C VAL A 16 -28.80 -10.35 60.45
N GLU A 17 -28.25 -11.53 60.78
CA GLU A 17 -27.23 -11.65 61.82
C GLU A 17 -25.94 -10.96 61.39
N THR A 18 -25.49 -9.99 62.17
CA THR A 18 -24.29 -9.18 61.89
C THR A 18 -23.04 -10.04 61.71
N GLN A 19 -22.95 -11.17 62.43
CA GLN A 19 -21.84 -12.12 62.32
C GLN A 19 -21.78 -12.80 60.94
N ASN A 20 -22.92 -13.22 60.38
CA ASN A 20 -22.99 -13.86 59.07
C ASN A 20 -22.69 -12.87 57.94
N LEU A 21 -23.10 -11.61 58.08
CA LEU A 21 -22.73 -10.56 57.14
C LEU A 21 -21.21 -10.28 57.18
N LEU A 22 -20.62 -10.21 58.38
CA LEU A 22 -19.18 -9.99 58.56
C LEU A 22 -18.35 -11.14 57.97
N LEU A 23 -18.76 -12.39 58.21
CA LEU A 23 -18.09 -13.58 57.65
C LEU A 23 -18.07 -13.54 56.12
N SER A 24 -19.19 -13.25 55.47
CA SER A 24 -19.25 -13.19 54.00
C SER A 24 -18.48 -12.00 53.43
N ILE A 25 -18.43 -10.87 54.14
CA ILE A 25 -17.50 -9.77 53.80
C ILE A 25 -16.05 -10.22 53.91
N MET A 26 -15.67 -10.95 54.97
CA MET A 26 -14.29 -11.48 55.11
C MET A 26 -13.94 -12.48 54.01
N PHE A 27 -14.88 -13.34 53.58
CA PHE A 27 -14.68 -14.24 52.43
C PHE A 27 -14.48 -13.44 51.14
N MET A 28 -15.30 -12.41 50.88
CA MET A 28 -15.13 -11.52 49.72
C MET A 28 -13.79 -10.78 49.75
N VAL A 29 -13.36 -10.28 50.91
CA VAL A 29 -12.06 -9.64 51.10
C VAL A 29 -10.92 -10.62 50.82
N ARG A 30 -11.01 -11.86 51.32
CA ARG A 30 -10.01 -12.90 51.04
C ARG A 30 -9.96 -13.26 49.56
N ALA A 31 -11.11 -13.43 48.91
CA ALA A 31 -11.19 -13.70 47.48
C ALA A 31 -10.60 -12.53 46.66
N ASN A 32 -10.84 -11.29 47.07
CA ASN A 32 -10.25 -10.10 46.46
C ASN A 32 -8.73 -10.06 46.65
N ASN A 33 -8.23 -10.27 47.86
CA ASN A 33 -6.78 -10.30 48.15
C ASN A 33 -6.06 -11.42 47.40
N GLU A 34 -6.67 -12.61 47.28
CA GLU A 34 -6.13 -13.72 46.51
C GLU A 34 -6.11 -13.40 45.00
N SER A 35 -7.16 -12.77 44.49
CA SER A 35 -7.24 -12.29 43.10
C SER A 35 -6.18 -11.23 42.82
N GLU A 36 -6.00 -10.26 43.72
CA GLU A 36 -4.97 -9.22 43.64
C GLU A 36 -3.57 -9.83 43.69
N THR A 37 -3.32 -10.77 44.61
CA THR A 37 -2.03 -11.46 44.72
C THR A 37 -1.71 -12.27 43.45
N LYS A 38 -2.69 -12.97 42.86
CA LYS A 38 -2.52 -13.70 41.59
C LYS A 38 -2.25 -12.73 40.43
N SER A 39 -2.98 -11.63 40.37
CA SER A 39 -2.79 -10.56 39.38
C SER A 39 -1.39 -9.98 39.47
N ASP A 40 -0.92 -9.66 40.67
CA ASP A 40 0.41 -9.12 40.94
C ASP A 40 1.53 -10.12 40.61
N ARG A 41 1.38 -11.39 40.98
CA ARG A 41 2.34 -12.45 40.62
C ARG A 41 2.43 -12.61 39.10
N SER A 42 1.29 -12.64 38.43
CA SER A 42 1.22 -12.69 36.97
C SER A 42 1.93 -11.48 36.36
N ARG A 43 1.61 -10.25 36.81
CA ARG A 43 2.23 -9.02 36.33
C ARG A 43 3.75 -9.04 36.49
N LYS A 44 4.25 -9.39 37.69
CA LYS A 44 5.69 -9.53 37.97
C LYS A 44 6.37 -10.58 37.09
N ALA A 45 5.71 -11.71 36.83
CA ALA A 45 6.24 -12.74 35.93
C ALA A 45 6.35 -12.24 34.48
N TRP A 46 5.32 -11.53 34.00
CA TRP A 46 5.33 -10.89 32.69
C TRP A 46 6.39 -9.77 32.59
N ASP A 47 6.54 -8.93 33.63
CA ASP A 47 7.59 -7.91 33.69
C ASP A 47 8.98 -8.53 33.62
N LYS A 48 9.23 -9.60 34.37
CA LYS A 48 10.49 -10.33 34.33
C LYS A 48 10.75 -10.93 32.95
N GLY A 49 9.74 -11.57 32.36
CA GLY A 49 9.84 -12.11 31.00
C GLY A 49 10.14 -11.02 29.96
N ARG A 50 9.58 -9.81 30.13
CA ARG A 50 9.82 -8.66 29.22
C ARG A 50 11.24 -8.15 29.32
N LYS A 51 11.76 -8.02 30.54
CA LYS A 51 13.16 -7.65 30.75
C LYS A 51 14.08 -8.70 30.11
N GLN A 52 13.86 -9.99 30.36
CA GLN A 52 14.68 -11.06 29.77
C GLN A 52 14.59 -11.11 28.23
N ALA A 53 13.42 -10.83 27.65
CA ALA A 53 13.26 -10.71 26.21
C ALA A 53 14.01 -9.50 25.63
N ARG A 54 14.11 -8.39 26.37
CA ARG A 54 14.88 -7.21 25.94
C ARG A 54 16.38 -7.41 26.08
N ASP A 55 16.81 -7.90 27.23
CA ASP A 55 18.22 -7.94 27.60
C ASP A 55 18.96 -9.10 26.92
N ASN A 56 18.31 -10.27 26.84
CA ASN A 56 18.95 -11.52 26.42
C ASN A 56 18.25 -12.18 25.22
N ASN A 57 17.30 -11.48 24.58
CA ASN A 57 16.42 -12.02 23.54
C ASN A 57 15.77 -13.37 23.94
N GLN A 58 15.52 -13.55 25.24
CA GLN A 58 14.99 -14.79 25.76
C GLN A 58 13.49 -14.89 25.48
N VAL A 59 13.08 -15.99 24.86
CA VAL A 59 11.69 -16.17 24.46
C VAL A 59 10.78 -16.42 25.68
N MET A 60 9.73 -15.62 25.80
CA MET A 60 8.68 -15.82 26.78
C MET A 60 7.84 -17.06 26.45
N LYS A 61 8.01 -18.12 27.24
CA LYS A 61 7.25 -19.38 27.09
C LYS A 61 5.73 -19.21 27.19
N ASN A 62 5.25 -18.22 27.93
CA ASN A 62 3.82 -17.96 28.13
C ASN A 62 3.22 -17.04 27.06
N SER A 63 4.02 -16.53 26.12
CA SER A 63 3.52 -15.70 25.03
C SER A 63 2.86 -16.55 23.95
N ARG A 64 1.69 -16.13 23.48
CA ARG A 64 1.03 -16.77 22.34
C ARG A 64 1.83 -16.47 21.08
N LEU A 65 2.32 -17.52 20.42
CA LEU A 65 3.02 -17.38 19.15
C LEU A 65 2.07 -16.93 18.02
N PRO A 66 2.57 -16.15 17.05
CA PRO A 66 1.93 -15.99 15.75
C PRO A 66 1.60 -17.35 15.14
N SER A 67 0.45 -17.43 14.45
CA SER A 67 -0.10 -18.72 14.01
C SER A 67 0.75 -19.44 12.95
N TRP A 68 1.72 -18.77 12.32
CA TRP A 68 2.68 -19.36 11.37
C TRP A 68 3.96 -19.87 12.03
N LEU A 69 4.07 -19.77 13.36
CA LEU A 69 5.22 -20.21 14.14
C LEU A 69 4.84 -21.33 15.12
N LYS A 70 5.79 -22.22 15.42
CA LYS A 70 5.65 -23.28 16.42
C LYS A 70 6.84 -23.29 17.37
N TRP A 71 6.66 -23.94 18.51
CA TRP A 71 7.73 -24.32 19.40
C TRP A 71 8.30 -25.67 18.97
N GLU A 72 9.61 -25.74 18.78
CA GLU A 72 10.33 -26.97 18.47
C GLU A 72 11.68 -26.93 19.20
N GLU A 73 11.96 -27.95 20.01
CA GLU A 73 13.21 -28.07 20.80
C GLU A 73 13.58 -26.82 21.64
N GLY A 74 12.57 -26.10 22.14
CA GLY A 74 12.77 -24.88 22.95
C GLY A 74 13.13 -23.64 22.14
N LYS A 75 13.07 -23.70 20.80
CA LYS A 75 13.22 -22.57 19.88
C LYS A 75 11.90 -22.29 19.16
N ILE A 76 11.74 -21.06 18.66
CA ILE A 76 10.63 -20.69 17.79
C ILE A 76 11.03 -20.99 16.35
N MET A 77 10.29 -21.86 15.69
CA MET A 77 10.54 -22.27 14.31
C MET A 77 9.34 -21.90 13.41
N PRO A 78 9.59 -21.48 12.15
CA PRO A 78 8.53 -21.28 11.17
C PRO A 78 7.87 -22.60 10.78
N ILE A 79 6.57 -22.55 10.47
CA ILE A 79 5.82 -23.67 9.89
C ILE A 79 5.81 -23.47 8.37
N PRO A 80 6.57 -24.27 7.57
CA PRO A 80 6.80 -24.01 6.15
C PRO A 80 5.52 -23.79 5.33
N GLU A 81 4.48 -24.58 5.57
CA GLU A 81 3.22 -24.50 4.85
C GLU A 81 2.47 -23.20 5.15
N ARG A 82 2.54 -22.72 6.41
CA ARG A 82 1.88 -21.48 6.82
C ARG A 82 2.67 -20.26 6.38
N THR A 83 4.00 -20.34 6.40
CA THR A 83 4.85 -19.25 5.89
C THR A 83 4.69 -19.06 4.40
N ALA A 84 4.50 -20.14 3.62
CA ALA A 84 4.21 -20.04 2.20
C ALA A 84 2.91 -19.25 1.94
N VAL A 85 1.85 -19.52 2.70
CA VAL A 85 0.58 -18.77 2.61
C VAL A 85 0.76 -17.30 3.01
N VAL A 86 1.55 -17.01 4.05
CA VAL A 86 1.85 -15.61 4.43
C VAL A 86 2.65 -14.90 3.34
N ASN A 87 3.67 -15.54 2.77
CA ASN A 87 4.45 -14.95 1.67
C ASN A 87 3.59 -14.66 0.44
N GLU A 88 2.73 -15.60 0.04
CA GLU A 88 1.77 -15.37 -1.04
C GLU A 88 0.82 -14.19 -0.72
N MET A 89 0.40 -14.05 0.54
CA MET A 89 -0.43 -12.92 0.97
C MET A 89 0.29 -11.58 0.76
N PHE A 90 1.59 -11.51 1.05
CA PHE A 90 2.40 -10.31 0.82
C PHE A 90 2.65 -10.05 -0.67
N GLU A 91 2.91 -11.07 -1.48
CA GLU A 91 3.05 -10.93 -2.94
C GLU A 91 1.77 -10.43 -3.61
N LEU A 92 0.60 -10.97 -3.22
CA LEU A 92 -0.69 -10.47 -3.69
C LEU A 92 -0.95 -9.03 -3.23
N ALA A 93 -0.56 -8.68 -2.00
CA ALA A 93 -0.71 -7.31 -1.52
C ALA A 93 0.18 -6.34 -2.31
N LYS A 94 1.42 -6.75 -2.62
CA LYS A 94 2.40 -6.03 -3.43
C LYS A 94 1.94 -5.84 -4.86
N SER A 95 1.28 -6.83 -5.47
CA SER A 95 0.73 -6.70 -6.83
C SER A 95 -0.44 -5.71 -6.93
N GLY A 96 -0.97 -5.25 -5.79
CA GLY A 96 -2.06 -4.28 -5.73
C GLY A 96 -3.39 -4.88 -5.29
N CYS A 97 -3.43 -6.15 -4.87
CA CYS A 97 -4.67 -6.75 -4.41
C CYS A 97 -5.16 -6.14 -3.09
N GLY A 98 -6.47 -5.91 -3.03
CA GLY A 98 -7.19 -5.51 -1.80
C GLY A 98 -7.38 -6.67 -0.82
N TYR A 99 -7.64 -6.39 0.45
CA TYR A 99 -7.90 -7.44 1.45
C TYR A 99 -9.07 -8.36 1.08
N GLU A 100 -10.11 -7.81 0.43
CA GLU A 100 -11.26 -8.59 -0.05
C GLU A 100 -10.88 -9.52 -1.21
N GLN A 101 -10.06 -9.05 -2.14
CA GLN A 101 -9.58 -9.85 -3.27
C GLN A 101 -8.68 -10.98 -2.78
N ILE A 102 -7.73 -10.69 -1.89
CA ILE A 102 -6.85 -11.71 -1.31
C ILE A 102 -7.67 -12.78 -0.59
N ALA A 103 -8.66 -12.37 0.21
CA ALA A 103 -9.54 -13.30 0.90
C ALA A 103 -10.32 -14.21 -0.07
N LYS A 104 -10.77 -13.66 -1.21
CA LYS A 104 -11.45 -14.43 -2.26
C LYS A 104 -10.51 -15.39 -3.00
N ILE A 105 -9.32 -14.92 -3.40
CA ILE A 105 -8.29 -15.77 -4.03
C ILE A 105 -7.95 -16.94 -3.10
N PHE A 106 -7.81 -16.68 -1.80
CA PHE A 106 -7.51 -17.73 -0.81
C PHE A 106 -8.68 -18.70 -0.64
N LEU A 107 -9.92 -18.21 -0.71
CA LEU A 107 -11.11 -19.07 -0.70
C LEU A 107 -11.14 -20.00 -1.92
N ASP A 108 -10.88 -19.46 -3.11
CA ASP A 108 -10.88 -20.22 -4.38
C ASP A 108 -9.73 -21.26 -4.42
N LYS A 109 -8.59 -20.93 -3.82
CA LYS A 109 -7.46 -21.86 -3.61
C LYS A 109 -7.69 -22.89 -2.48
N GLY A 110 -8.78 -22.76 -1.72
CA GLY A 110 -9.08 -23.64 -0.58
C GLY A 110 -8.23 -23.40 0.66
N TYR A 111 -7.52 -22.28 0.76
CA TYR A 111 -6.69 -21.96 1.91
C TYR A 111 -7.55 -21.64 3.15
N LYS A 112 -7.23 -22.31 4.25
CA LYS A 112 -7.90 -22.13 5.55
C LYS A 112 -7.02 -21.35 6.52
N THR A 113 -7.67 -20.69 7.47
CA THR A 113 -6.98 -20.00 8.56
C THR A 113 -6.27 -21.00 9.46
N PHE A 114 -5.07 -20.64 9.92
CA PHE A 114 -4.14 -21.52 10.65
C PHE A 114 -4.61 -22.06 12.01
N GLY A 115 -5.80 -21.66 12.49
CA GLY A 115 -6.33 -22.03 13.79
C GLY A 115 -7.62 -22.82 13.69
N LYS A 116 -8.75 -22.12 13.53
CA LYS A 116 -10.09 -22.72 13.48
C LYS A 116 -10.43 -23.35 12.13
N GLU A 117 -9.48 -23.36 11.19
CA GLU A 117 -9.66 -23.87 9.82
C GLU A 117 -10.88 -23.29 9.09
N THR A 118 -11.22 -22.03 9.40
CA THR A 118 -12.27 -21.28 8.69
C THR A 118 -11.68 -20.53 7.50
N ASP A 119 -12.55 -20.04 6.61
CA ASP A 119 -12.14 -19.20 5.48
C ASP A 119 -11.48 -17.89 5.93
N TRP A 120 -10.55 -17.41 5.11
CA TRP A 120 -9.91 -16.12 5.32
C TRP A 120 -10.92 -14.99 5.10
N ARG A 121 -10.97 -14.06 6.07
CA ARG A 121 -11.76 -12.83 5.98
C ARG A 121 -10.84 -11.63 5.81
N PRO A 122 -11.31 -10.51 5.21
CA PRO A 122 -10.48 -9.32 5.00
C PRO A 122 -9.79 -8.81 6.27
N ALA A 123 -10.48 -8.85 7.42
CA ALA A 123 -9.91 -8.46 8.71
C ALA A 123 -8.75 -9.38 9.16
N GLY A 124 -8.81 -10.67 8.83
CA GLY A 124 -7.73 -11.62 9.11
C GLY A 124 -6.51 -11.37 8.24
N ILE A 125 -6.73 -11.13 6.94
CA ILE A 125 -5.67 -10.73 6.00
C ILE A 125 -4.99 -9.44 6.48
N GLN A 126 -5.78 -8.41 6.82
CA GLN A 126 -5.27 -7.15 7.35
C GLN A 126 -4.44 -7.33 8.61
N ALA A 127 -4.87 -8.20 9.53
CA ALA A 127 -4.15 -8.46 10.78
C ALA A 127 -2.76 -9.10 10.54
N VAL A 128 -2.64 -9.98 9.54
CA VAL A 128 -1.36 -10.59 9.16
C VAL A 128 -0.46 -9.56 8.47
N ILE A 129 -0.98 -8.86 7.46
CA ILE A 129 -0.20 -7.89 6.70
C ILE A 129 0.34 -6.77 7.58
N LYS A 130 -0.40 -6.30 8.59
CA LYS A 130 0.05 -5.26 9.52
C LYS A 130 0.96 -5.77 10.64
N SER A 131 1.19 -7.07 10.75
CA SER A 131 1.92 -7.63 11.89
C SER A 131 3.42 -7.57 11.65
N GLU A 132 4.14 -6.77 12.44
CA GLU A 132 5.62 -6.74 12.41
C GLU A 132 6.28 -8.07 12.84
N SER A 133 5.49 -9.00 13.40
CA SER A 133 6.02 -10.34 13.72
C SER A 133 6.41 -11.16 12.49
N VAL A 134 5.94 -10.78 11.29
CA VAL A 134 6.37 -11.38 10.02
C VAL A 134 7.82 -11.02 9.66
N ILE A 135 8.31 -9.87 10.15
CA ILE A 135 9.71 -9.40 9.99
C ILE A 135 10.54 -9.63 11.26
N GLY A 136 10.07 -10.50 12.16
CA GLY A 136 10.84 -10.90 13.34
C GLY A 136 10.66 -10.01 14.58
N VAL A 137 9.78 -9.01 14.54
CA VAL A 137 9.62 -8.02 15.61
C VAL A 137 8.55 -8.43 16.62
N PHE A 138 8.84 -8.21 17.89
CA PHE A 138 7.87 -8.35 18.97
C PHE A 138 7.67 -7.02 19.70
N GLN A 139 6.45 -6.49 19.66
CA GLN A 139 6.05 -5.34 20.49
C GLN A 139 5.29 -5.83 21.73
N PRO A 140 5.90 -5.77 22.93
CA PRO A 140 5.19 -6.01 24.17
C PRO A 140 4.06 -5.00 24.34
N HIS A 141 2.97 -5.43 24.96
CA HIS A 141 1.84 -4.57 25.29
C HIS A 141 1.44 -4.76 26.74
N GLN A 142 0.88 -3.72 27.33
CA GLN A 142 0.26 -3.74 28.64
C GLN A 142 -1.19 -3.26 28.54
N ILE A 143 -2.03 -3.69 29.49
CA ILE A 143 -3.39 -3.18 29.61
C ILE A 143 -3.36 -2.02 30.61
N LYS A 144 -3.71 -0.83 30.14
CA LYS A 144 -3.89 0.36 30.98
C LYS A 144 -5.30 0.90 30.72
N ASP A 145 -6.10 1.08 31.78
CA ASP A 145 -7.49 1.53 31.70
C ASP A 145 -8.36 0.70 30.74
N GLY A 146 -8.16 -0.63 30.75
CA GLY A 146 -8.86 -1.56 29.86
C GLY A 146 -8.41 -1.52 28.38
N LYS A 147 -7.45 -0.66 28.02
CA LYS A 147 -6.90 -0.56 26.66
C LYS A 147 -5.53 -1.21 26.58
N ARG A 148 -5.30 -1.96 25.51
CA ARG A 148 -4.00 -2.55 25.19
C ARG A 148 -3.13 -1.47 24.53
N ILE A 149 -2.05 -1.07 25.21
CA ILE A 149 -1.08 -0.09 24.72
C ILE A 149 0.30 -0.73 24.59
N PRO A 150 1.12 -0.31 23.60
CA PRO A 150 2.52 -0.72 23.53
C PRO A 150 3.26 -0.40 24.84
N GLU A 151 4.11 -1.32 25.29
CA GLU A 151 4.98 -1.14 26.44
C GLU A 151 6.44 -1.23 25.98
N GLY A 152 7.18 -0.14 26.21
CA GLY A 152 8.57 0.03 25.80
C GLY A 152 8.81 -0.11 24.29
N SER A 153 10.09 -0.18 23.91
CA SER A 153 10.50 -0.31 22.52
C SER A 153 10.23 -1.72 21.95
N PRO A 154 10.00 -1.84 20.63
CA PRO A 154 9.94 -3.12 19.94
C PRO A 154 11.24 -3.92 20.13
N ILE A 155 11.10 -5.24 20.18
CA ILE A 155 12.21 -6.20 20.30
C ILE A 155 12.45 -6.83 18.94
N TRP A 156 13.60 -6.50 18.34
CA TRP A 156 14.01 -6.99 17.01
C TRP A 156 14.64 -8.37 17.11
N GLY A 157 14.43 -9.20 16.07
CA GLY A 157 14.99 -10.56 16.02
C GLY A 157 14.41 -11.52 17.07
N TYR A 158 13.23 -11.21 17.61
CA TYR A 158 12.56 -12.05 18.60
C TYR A 158 11.87 -13.26 17.96
N TYR A 159 11.30 -13.08 16.77
CA TYR A 159 10.75 -14.15 15.94
C TYR A 159 11.67 -14.41 14.73
N PRO A 160 11.68 -15.64 14.18
CA PRO A 160 12.25 -15.85 12.86
C PRO A 160 11.47 -15.00 11.85
N ALA A 161 12.18 -14.16 11.09
CA ALA A 161 11.59 -13.40 10.00
C ALA A 161 11.18 -14.36 8.88
N ILE A 162 9.94 -14.22 8.40
CA ILE A 162 9.36 -15.04 7.34
C ILE A 162 9.10 -14.22 6.06
N VAL A 163 9.05 -12.90 6.20
CA VAL A 163 8.91 -11.90 5.14
C VAL A 163 10.11 -10.96 5.23
N GLU A 164 10.65 -10.56 4.09
CA GLU A 164 11.76 -9.61 4.04
C GLU A 164 11.30 -8.21 4.50
N PRO A 165 12.09 -7.49 5.32
CA PRO A 165 11.72 -6.14 5.77
C PRO A 165 11.39 -5.18 4.64
N ILE A 166 12.09 -5.28 3.50
CA ILE A 166 11.86 -4.46 2.32
C ILE A 166 10.46 -4.73 1.76
N LEU A 167 10.10 -5.99 1.54
CA LEU A 167 8.76 -6.38 1.06
C LEU A 167 7.66 -5.93 2.03
N PHE A 168 7.88 -6.06 3.33
CA PHE A 168 6.94 -5.58 4.34
C PHE A 168 6.69 -4.07 4.23
N ASN A 169 7.76 -3.29 4.11
CA ASN A 169 7.69 -1.83 3.99
C ASN A 169 7.02 -1.39 2.69
N GLU A 170 7.37 -2.02 1.56
CA GLU A 170 6.71 -1.79 0.26
C GLU A 170 5.19 -2.00 0.38
N VAL A 171 4.77 -3.11 0.99
CA VAL A 171 3.35 -3.43 1.19
C VAL A 171 2.65 -2.45 2.13
N GLN A 172 3.29 -2.07 3.25
CA GLN A 172 2.71 -1.05 4.15
C GLN A 172 2.51 0.27 3.42
N HIS A 173 3.48 0.69 2.60
CA HIS A 173 3.40 1.91 1.82
C HIS A 173 2.28 1.86 0.77
N ILE A 174 2.20 0.77 -0.01
CA ILE A 174 1.11 0.58 -0.98
C ILE A 174 -0.26 0.69 -0.29
N ILE A 175 -0.38 0.12 0.91
CA ILE A 175 -1.63 0.15 1.68
C ILE A 175 -1.93 1.55 2.22
N SER A 176 -0.93 2.30 2.70
CA SER A 176 -1.14 3.64 3.24
C SER A 176 -1.60 4.64 2.18
N GLN A 177 -1.18 4.44 0.92
CA GLN A 177 -1.60 5.28 -0.21
C GLN A 177 -3.03 5.01 -0.69
N ARG A 178 -3.65 3.90 -0.28
CA ARG A 178 -5.02 3.58 -0.71
C ARG A 178 -6.01 4.56 -0.07
N SER A 179 -6.70 5.35 -0.89
CA SER A 179 -7.75 6.23 -0.39
C SER A 179 -8.93 5.42 0.20
N ASN A 180 -9.45 5.86 1.35
CA ASN A 180 -10.65 5.30 2.00
C ASN A 180 -11.93 5.37 1.14
N HIS A 181 -11.86 5.94 -0.06
CA HIS A 181 -12.94 6.11 -1.03
C HIS A 181 -12.81 5.20 -2.26
N SER A 182 -11.98 4.15 -2.20
CA SER A 182 -11.93 3.16 -3.28
C SER A 182 -13.30 2.50 -3.45
N GLY A 183 -13.84 2.62 -4.67
CA GLY A 183 -15.17 2.21 -5.09
C GLY A 183 -15.70 0.96 -4.37
N SER A 184 -16.78 1.17 -3.63
CA SER A 184 -17.52 0.16 -2.89
C SER A 184 -17.79 -1.10 -3.73
N TYR A 185 -17.09 -2.19 -3.41
CA TYR A 185 -17.38 -3.56 -3.85
C TYR A 185 -18.78 -4.06 -3.42
N ARG A 186 -19.58 -3.27 -2.69
CA ARG A 186 -20.89 -3.65 -2.10
C ARG A 186 -21.92 -4.27 -3.06
N LYS A 187 -21.66 -4.39 -4.37
CA LYS A 187 -22.53 -5.09 -5.34
C LYS A 187 -21.81 -6.04 -6.31
N GLY A 188 -20.57 -6.45 -6.04
CA GLY A 188 -19.85 -7.42 -6.88
C GLY A 188 -19.57 -6.98 -8.33
N THR A 189 -19.75 -5.70 -8.64
CA THR A 189 -19.58 -5.14 -9.99
C THR A 189 -18.56 -4.01 -9.96
N TYR A 190 -17.57 -4.07 -10.86
CA TYR A 190 -16.55 -3.05 -11.04
C TYR A 190 -16.71 -2.39 -12.41
N ASN A 191 -17.76 -1.56 -12.49
CA ASN A 191 -18.23 -1.03 -13.76
C ASN A 191 -17.39 0.14 -14.30
N ASN A 192 -16.59 0.80 -13.45
CA ASN A 192 -15.71 1.89 -13.86
C ASN A 192 -14.24 1.51 -13.61
N LEU A 193 -13.52 1.18 -14.67
CA LEU A 193 -12.10 0.82 -14.68
C LEU A 193 -11.19 1.92 -14.13
N PHE A 194 -11.58 3.19 -14.30
CA PHE A 194 -10.79 4.35 -13.91
C PHE A 194 -11.32 5.03 -12.63
N SER A 195 -12.08 4.29 -11.82
CA SER A 195 -12.70 4.81 -10.60
C SER A 195 -11.67 5.42 -9.66
N GLY A 196 -11.88 6.69 -9.26
CA GLY A 196 -11.02 7.43 -8.34
C GLY A 196 -9.82 8.15 -8.97
N ILE A 197 -9.57 7.98 -10.28
CA ILE A 197 -8.46 8.64 -11.01
C ILE A 197 -8.96 9.76 -11.93
N LEU A 198 -10.16 9.60 -12.50
CA LEU A 198 -10.69 10.56 -13.45
C LEU A 198 -11.13 11.88 -12.78
N ARG A 199 -10.60 12.99 -13.27
CA ARG A 199 -10.90 14.35 -12.80
C ARG A 199 -11.49 15.21 -13.91
N CYS A 200 -12.41 16.08 -13.52
CA CYS A 200 -12.91 17.15 -14.37
C CYS A 200 -11.91 18.32 -14.41
N GLN A 201 -12.04 19.20 -15.41
CA GLN A 201 -11.29 20.45 -15.43
C GLN A 201 -11.50 21.33 -14.20
N CYS A 202 -12.67 21.24 -13.57
CA CYS A 202 -12.99 21.91 -12.31
C CYS A 202 -12.35 21.25 -11.06
N GLY A 203 -11.52 20.21 -11.22
CA GLY A 203 -10.83 19.49 -10.15
C GLY A 203 -11.63 18.37 -9.47
N GLU A 204 -12.95 18.30 -9.70
CA GLU A 204 -13.79 17.28 -9.06
C GLU A 204 -13.65 15.89 -9.67
N ALA A 205 -13.88 14.85 -8.86
CA ALA A 205 -13.96 13.47 -9.33
C ALA A 205 -15.12 13.29 -10.31
N LEU A 206 -14.86 12.69 -11.48
CA LEU A 206 -15.93 12.30 -12.40
C LEU A 206 -16.73 11.13 -11.83
N ARG A 207 -18.06 11.22 -11.93
CA ARG A 207 -18.97 10.18 -11.46
C ARG A 207 -19.41 9.29 -12.60
N TYR A 208 -19.38 7.98 -12.36
CA TYR A 208 -20.01 6.99 -13.22
C TYR A 208 -21.52 6.96 -12.94
N GLN A 209 -22.33 7.30 -13.95
CA GLN A 209 -23.78 7.35 -13.82
C GLN A 209 -24.45 6.62 -14.98
N ASN A 210 -25.42 5.77 -14.66
CA ASN A 210 -26.33 5.23 -15.65
C ASN A 210 -27.45 6.25 -15.93
N LYS A 211 -27.57 6.70 -17.16
CA LYS A 211 -28.67 7.56 -17.66
C LYS A 211 -29.53 6.84 -18.70
N GLY A 212 -29.43 5.52 -18.77
CA GLY A 212 -30.21 4.66 -19.67
C GLY A 212 -31.51 4.19 -19.03
N ARG A 213 -32.28 3.41 -19.79
CA ARG A 213 -33.49 2.74 -19.28
C ARG A 213 -33.12 1.37 -18.73
N VAL A 214 -33.98 0.80 -17.89
CA VAL A 214 -33.85 -0.60 -17.45
C VAL A 214 -33.83 -1.50 -18.70
N GLY A 215 -32.84 -2.38 -18.82
CA GLY A 215 -32.62 -3.25 -19.99
C GLY A 215 -31.79 -2.64 -21.13
N SER A 216 -31.60 -1.31 -21.15
CA SER A 216 -30.71 -0.62 -22.09
C SER A 216 -29.86 0.41 -21.33
N PRO A 217 -28.90 -0.07 -20.51
CA PRO A 217 -28.06 0.78 -19.70
C PRO A 217 -27.18 1.67 -20.58
N ARG A 218 -27.13 2.97 -20.28
CA ARG A 218 -26.26 3.94 -20.96
C ARG A 218 -25.44 4.68 -19.92
N ASN A 219 -24.18 4.28 -19.80
CA ASN A 219 -23.30 4.74 -18.73
C ASN A 219 -22.46 5.92 -19.18
N TYR A 220 -22.38 6.94 -18.33
CA TYR A 220 -21.68 8.18 -18.61
C TYR A 220 -20.72 8.55 -17.49
N LEU A 221 -19.66 9.27 -17.84
CA LEU A 221 -18.87 10.08 -16.93
C LEU A 221 -19.49 11.47 -16.84
N VAL A 222 -19.78 11.91 -15.62
CA VAL A 222 -20.50 13.16 -15.34
C VAL A 222 -19.75 13.96 -14.30
N CYS A 223 -19.58 15.27 -14.55
CA CYS A 223 -19.10 16.20 -13.55
C CYS A 223 -20.20 16.48 -12.52
N PRO A 224 -19.98 16.27 -11.20
CA PRO A 224 -20.99 16.57 -10.19
C PRO A 224 -21.30 18.06 -10.07
N LYS A 225 -20.36 18.94 -10.46
CA LYS A 225 -20.51 20.40 -10.40
C LYS A 225 -21.18 21.02 -11.64
N GLN A 226 -21.54 20.23 -12.65
CA GLN A 226 -22.23 20.73 -13.86
C GLN A 226 -23.50 21.51 -13.50
N ASN A 227 -24.32 20.97 -12.60
CA ASN A 227 -25.59 21.59 -12.18
C ASN A 227 -25.44 22.54 -10.97
N ILE A 228 -24.23 22.73 -10.45
CA ILE A 228 -23.98 23.54 -9.23
C ILE A 228 -23.23 24.82 -9.61
N THR A 229 -22.08 24.69 -10.26
CA THR A 229 -21.20 25.82 -10.60
C THR A 229 -21.12 26.07 -12.11
N GLY A 230 -21.93 25.38 -12.92
CA GLY A 230 -21.97 25.57 -14.37
C GLY A 230 -20.77 24.99 -15.13
N CYS A 231 -20.11 23.96 -14.60
CA CYS A 231 -19.00 23.31 -15.31
C CYS A 231 -19.47 22.76 -16.67
N ASN A 232 -18.80 23.16 -17.75
CA ASN A 232 -19.17 22.91 -19.14
C ASN A 232 -18.65 21.59 -19.74
N LEU A 233 -17.94 20.75 -18.97
CA LEU A 233 -17.50 19.44 -19.45
C LEU A 233 -18.72 18.59 -19.88
N PRO A 234 -18.76 18.07 -21.12
CA PRO A 234 -19.90 17.29 -21.61
C PRO A 234 -20.00 15.93 -20.90
N ASN A 235 -21.20 15.36 -20.89
CA ASN A 235 -21.38 13.99 -20.43
C ASN A 235 -20.73 13.03 -21.44
N MET A 236 -19.71 12.30 -21.00
CA MET A 236 -18.95 11.42 -21.89
C MET A 236 -19.47 9.99 -21.81
N LEU A 237 -19.75 9.37 -22.96
CA LEU A 237 -20.27 8.00 -23.01
C LEU A 237 -19.16 7.03 -22.61
N TYR A 238 -19.34 6.35 -21.48
CA TYR A 238 -18.27 5.57 -20.85
C TYR A 238 -17.76 4.44 -21.76
N ASN A 239 -18.65 3.74 -22.46
CA ASN A 239 -18.29 2.64 -23.37
C ASN A 239 -17.42 3.09 -24.56
N LYS A 240 -17.38 4.39 -24.88
CA LYS A 240 -16.47 4.94 -25.90
C LYS A 240 -15.16 5.43 -25.29
N VAL A 241 -15.21 5.99 -24.08
CA VAL A 241 -14.05 6.53 -23.38
C VAL A 241 -13.16 5.42 -22.82
N GLU A 242 -13.73 4.40 -22.18
CA GLU A 242 -12.96 3.31 -21.55
C GLU A 242 -11.95 2.67 -22.50
N PRO A 243 -12.34 2.14 -23.68
CA PRO A 243 -11.39 1.44 -24.55
C PRO A 243 -10.31 2.39 -25.10
N GLN A 244 -10.66 3.64 -25.40
CA GLN A 244 -9.70 4.61 -25.92
C GLN A 244 -8.68 5.04 -24.85
N LEU A 245 -9.11 5.29 -23.61
CA LEU A 245 -8.21 5.55 -22.49
C LEU A 245 -7.33 4.34 -22.19
N LEU A 246 -7.89 3.14 -22.27
CA LEU A 246 -7.15 1.90 -21.99
C LEU A 246 -5.98 1.71 -22.96
N GLN A 247 -6.18 2.01 -24.25
CA GLN A 247 -5.10 2.00 -25.24
C GLN A 247 -4.02 3.05 -24.92
N ALA A 248 -4.41 4.26 -24.52
CA ALA A 248 -3.45 5.29 -24.10
C ALA A 248 -2.67 4.93 -22.83
N VAL A 249 -3.27 4.16 -21.91
CA VAL A 249 -2.57 3.63 -20.73
C VAL A 249 -1.51 2.59 -21.11
N CYS A 250 -1.73 1.80 -22.17
CA CYS A 250 -0.79 0.74 -22.55
C CYS A 250 0.57 1.30 -23.01
N ILE A 251 0.60 2.50 -23.56
CA ILE A 251 1.84 3.17 -24.00
C ILE A 251 2.53 3.95 -22.87
N LEU A 252 1.96 4.00 -21.66
CA LEU A 252 2.59 4.69 -20.52
C LEU A 252 3.97 4.12 -20.17
N SER A 253 4.15 2.81 -20.33
CA SER A 253 5.43 2.14 -20.08
C SER A 253 6.53 2.62 -21.02
N GLU A 254 6.22 2.75 -22.31
CA GLU A 254 7.14 3.27 -23.33
C GLU A 254 7.48 4.73 -23.07
N VAL A 255 6.47 5.56 -22.75
CA VAL A 255 6.67 6.98 -22.41
C VAL A 255 7.54 7.14 -21.17
N MET A 256 7.38 6.28 -20.16
CA MET A 256 8.22 6.28 -18.96
C MET A 256 9.64 5.82 -19.23
N GLN A 257 9.83 4.79 -20.06
CA GLN A 257 11.17 4.33 -20.45
C GLN A 257 11.95 5.42 -21.20
N ARG A 258 11.28 6.20 -22.06
CA ARG A 258 11.89 7.35 -22.74
C ARG A 258 12.32 8.46 -21.76
N ARG A 259 11.70 8.55 -20.58
CA ARG A 259 12.06 9.50 -19.50
C ARG A 259 13.15 9.02 -18.56
N VAL A 260 13.68 7.81 -18.72
CA VAL A 260 14.72 7.27 -17.83
C VAL A 260 15.98 8.17 -17.80
N GLY A 261 16.17 9.03 -18.81
CA GLY A 261 17.18 10.09 -18.82
C GLY A 261 16.94 11.27 -17.85
N GLU A 262 15.75 11.44 -17.26
CA GLU A 262 15.36 12.57 -16.40
C GLU A 262 15.03 12.16 -14.95
N ASN A 263 15.73 11.15 -14.42
CA ASN A 263 15.63 10.79 -13.00
C ASN A 263 16.37 11.79 -12.07
N GLU A 264 16.50 13.06 -12.47
CA GLU A 264 17.04 14.15 -11.66
C GLU A 264 16.32 14.27 -10.31
N LYS A 265 15.00 14.02 -10.29
CA LYS A 265 14.22 14.05 -9.05
C LYS A 265 14.63 12.89 -8.11
N VAL A 266 14.76 11.68 -8.63
CA VAL A 266 15.21 10.53 -7.81
C VAL A 266 16.64 10.74 -7.31
N LEU A 267 17.54 11.24 -8.16
CA LEU A 267 18.92 11.55 -7.79
C LEU A 267 18.99 12.63 -6.71
N SER A 268 18.26 13.74 -6.88
CA SER A 268 18.20 14.83 -5.89
C SER A 268 17.57 14.40 -4.57
N LEU A 269 16.52 13.57 -4.58
CA LEU A 269 15.95 12.99 -3.36
C LEU A 269 16.96 12.06 -2.67
N LYS A 270 17.71 11.24 -3.42
CA LYS A 270 18.78 10.39 -2.87
C LYS A 270 19.91 11.21 -2.24
N GLU A 271 20.30 12.32 -2.86
CA GLU A 271 21.31 13.24 -2.31
C GLU A 271 20.82 13.97 -1.05
N GLN A 272 19.57 14.43 -1.05
CA GLN A 272 18.94 15.03 0.14
C GLN A 272 18.87 14.01 1.29
N LEU A 273 18.47 12.77 1.00
CA LEU A 273 18.45 11.68 1.98
C LEU A 273 19.84 11.41 2.55
N ALA A 274 20.88 11.33 1.71
CA ALA A 274 22.26 11.16 2.17
C ALA A 274 22.72 12.33 3.07
N THR A 275 22.30 13.55 2.75
CA THR A 275 22.63 14.73 3.56
C THR A 275 21.91 14.73 4.91
N LEU A 276 20.61 14.44 4.94
CA LEU A 276 19.82 14.40 6.17
C LEU A 276 20.22 13.24 7.08
N THR A 277 20.52 12.07 6.52
CA THR A 277 21.03 10.92 7.29
C THR A 277 22.38 11.23 7.94
N ALA A 278 23.30 11.89 7.23
CA ALA A 278 24.55 12.37 7.81
C ALA A 278 24.33 13.40 8.94
N GLN A 279 23.34 14.30 8.80
CA GLN A 279 22.97 15.24 9.87
C GLN A 279 22.37 14.52 11.09
N LEU A 280 21.51 13.54 10.87
CA LEU A 280 20.93 12.72 11.94
C LEU A 280 22.02 11.94 12.70
N ASP A 281 23.02 11.40 12.00
CA ASP A 281 24.16 10.73 12.62
C ASP A 281 24.99 11.68 13.51
N VAL A 282 25.15 12.93 13.10
CA VAL A 282 25.84 13.94 13.93
C VAL A 282 25.01 14.29 15.17
N GLU A 283 23.71 14.53 15.02
CA GLU A 283 22.82 14.86 16.13
C GLU A 283 22.61 13.67 17.09
N SER A 284 22.56 12.43 16.58
CA SER A 284 22.44 11.22 17.39
C SER A 284 23.69 10.99 18.26
N ARG A 285 24.89 11.28 17.72
CA ARG A 285 26.14 11.30 18.50
C ARG A 285 26.11 12.38 19.58
N LYS A 286 25.61 13.59 19.29
CA LYS A 286 25.44 14.65 20.31
C LYS A 286 24.44 14.22 21.39
N LYS A 287 23.33 13.59 21.01
CA LYS A 287 22.31 13.04 21.92
C LYS A 287 22.91 12.03 22.88
N SER A 288 23.74 11.10 22.37
CA SER A 288 24.44 10.11 23.18
C SER A 288 25.41 10.76 24.18
N LYS A 289 26.23 11.73 23.74
CA LYS A 289 27.14 12.47 24.62
C LYS A 289 26.41 13.29 25.70
N ALA A 290 25.30 13.95 25.32
CA ALA A 290 24.47 14.70 26.26
C ALA A 290 23.78 13.78 27.29
N ALA A 291 23.29 12.61 26.86
CA ALA A 291 22.73 11.61 27.76
C ALA A 291 23.77 11.12 28.78
N GLN A 292 25.01 10.87 28.33
CA GLN A 292 26.10 10.47 29.21
C GLN A 292 26.48 11.56 30.20
N SER A 293 26.52 12.82 29.77
CA SER A 293 26.78 13.97 30.65
C SER A 293 25.70 14.16 31.72
N ILE A 294 24.43 13.85 31.42
CA ILE A 294 23.34 13.87 32.42
C ILE A 294 23.55 12.80 33.50
N LEU A 295 24.06 11.62 33.12
CA LEU A 295 24.36 10.54 34.07
C LEU A 295 25.57 10.88 34.95
N ASP A 296 26.56 11.57 34.40
CA ASP A 296 27.83 11.87 35.07
C ASP A 296 27.75 13.06 36.04
N PHE A 297 26.83 14.02 35.81
CA PHE A 297 26.81 15.31 36.53
C PHE A 297 25.52 15.64 37.32
N ASP A 298 24.73 14.64 37.69
CA ASP A 298 23.59 14.74 38.62
C ASP A 298 22.69 16.01 38.40
N ASP A 299 21.78 15.89 37.43
CA ASP A 299 20.54 16.66 37.35
C ASP A 299 20.59 18.19 37.13
N ASP A 300 21.62 18.71 36.47
CA ASP A 300 21.60 20.11 36.01
C ASP A 300 20.45 20.37 35.02
N ALA A 301 19.59 21.33 35.35
CA ALA A 301 18.48 21.77 34.51
C ALA A 301 18.94 22.23 33.10
N THR A 302 20.19 22.64 32.98
CA THR A 302 20.82 23.10 31.74
C THR A 302 21.05 21.93 30.77
N PHE A 303 21.62 20.82 31.24
CA PHE A 303 21.83 19.61 30.42
C PHE A 303 20.51 18.97 30.00
N ARG A 304 19.49 18.99 30.86
CA ARG A 304 18.14 18.53 30.51
C ARG A 304 17.55 19.35 29.36
N LYS A 305 17.66 20.68 29.38
CA LYS A 305 17.17 21.55 28.30
C LYS A 305 17.88 21.26 26.98
N GLU A 306 19.20 21.10 27.01
CA GLU A 306 19.97 20.81 25.80
C GLU A 306 19.67 19.42 25.24
N PHE A 307 19.53 18.41 26.10
CA PHE A 307 19.13 17.06 25.69
C PHE A 307 17.74 17.03 25.06
N VAL A 308 16.75 17.74 25.63
CA VAL A 308 15.41 17.85 25.06
C VAL A 308 15.45 18.51 23.68
N LYS A 309 16.27 19.55 23.52
CA LYS A 309 16.45 20.23 22.22
C LYS A 309 17.08 19.32 21.17
N ILE A 310 18.16 18.62 21.51
CA ILE A 310 18.82 17.67 20.59
C ILE A 310 17.87 16.51 20.23
N LYS A 311 17.11 16.02 21.21
CA LYS A 311 16.09 14.99 20.99
C LYS A 311 15.04 15.46 19.98
N ALA A 312 14.51 16.67 20.15
CA ALA A 312 13.53 17.24 19.22
C ALA A 312 14.12 17.44 17.81
N ASN A 313 15.40 17.83 17.69
CA ASN A 313 16.08 17.93 16.40
C ASN A 313 16.21 16.56 15.71
N CYS A 314 16.56 15.50 16.46
CA CYS A 314 16.62 14.14 15.92
C CYS A 314 15.25 13.70 15.42
N GLU A 315 14.19 13.91 16.21
CA GLU A 315 12.82 13.54 15.83
C GLU A 315 12.37 14.28 14.56
N ALA A 316 12.69 15.58 14.42
CA ALA A 316 12.37 16.35 13.22
C ALA A 316 13.17 15.91 11.98
N LEU A 317 14.42 15.47 12.15
CA LEU A 317 15.22 14.92 11.05
C LEU A 317 14.72 13.53 10.62
N GLU A 318 14.39 12.67 11.60
CA GLU A 318 13.78 11.36 11.35
C GLU A 318 12.47 11.49 10.58
N GLU A 319 11.62 12.46 10.92
CA GLU A 319 10.37 12.73 10.20
C GLU A 319 10.62 13.13 8.74
N LYS A 320 11.56 14.04 8.48
CA LYS A 320 11.92 14.45 7.11
C LYS A 320 12.54 13.32 6.29
N ILE A 321 13.40 12.50 6.90
CA ILE A 321 13.98 11.32 6.25
C ILE A 321 12.86 10.37 5.87
N HIS A 322 11.92 10.12 6.78
CA HIS A 322 10.78 9.25 6.53
C HIS A 322 9.89 9.75 5.38
N GLU A 323 9.64 11.07 5.29
CA GLU A 323 8.92 11.69 4.18
C GLU A 323 9.62 11.45 2.84
N ILE A 324 10.93 11.69 2.76
CA ILE A 324 11.72 11.49 1.53
C ILE A 324 11.80 10.00 1.15
N GLU A 325 12.02 9.12 2.11
CA GLU A 325 12.02 7.66 1.89
C GLU A 325 10.67 7.18 1.34
N SER A 326 9.57 7.69 1.89
CA SER A 326 8.22 7.40 1.41
C SER A 326 8.01 7.88 -0.02
N GLU A 327 8.45 9.10 -0.35
CA GLU A 327 8.36 9.62 -1.73
C GLU A 327 9.20 8.80 -2.70
N LEU A 328 10.43 8.46 -2.34
CA LEU A 328 11.34 7.67 -3.17
C LEU A 328 10.80 6.24 -3.40
N MET A 329 10.31 5.60 -2.34
CA MET A 329 9.66 4.29 -2.45
C MET A 329 8.41 4.36 -3.35
N SER A 330 7.61 5.43 -3.28
CA SER A 330 6.46 5.59 -4.16
C SER A 330 6.85 5.67 -5.64
N LEU A 331 7.94 6.37 -5.95
CA LEU A 331 8.46 6.51 -7.31
C LEU A 331 9.01 5.18 -7.84
N GLU A 332 9.85 4.50 -7.05
CA GLU A 332 10.44 3.20 -7.44
C GLU A 332 9.37 2.11 -7.61
N LEU A 333 8.34 2.09 -6.75
CA LEU A 333 7.20 1.18 -6.89
C LEU A 333 6.36 1.51 -8.12
N SER A 334 6.14 2.80 -8.40
CA SER A 334 5.40 3.22 -9.60
C SER A 334 6.08 2.73 -10.87
N GLU A 335 7.40 2.88 -10.99
CA GLU A 335 8.18 2.41 -12.15
C GLU A 335 8.05 0.89 -12.35
N LYS A 336 8.23 0.12 -11.26
CA LYS A 336 8.02 -1.34 -11.28
C LYS A 336 6.59 -1.73 -11.66
N THR A 337 5.59 -0.98 -11.20
CA THR A 337 4.17 -1.26 -11.45
C THR A 337 3.80 -0.98 -12.90
N ILE A 338 4.32 0.10 -13.49
CA ILE A 338 4.10 0.47 -14.89
C ILE A 338 4.50 -0.66 -15.83
N LEU A 339 5.66 -1.28 -15.58
CA LEU A 339 6.18 -2.38 -16.41
C LEU A 339 5.32 -3.65 -16.32
N ASN A 340 4.54 -3.80 -15.25
CA ASN A 340 3.73 -4.98 -14.96
C ASN A 340 2.22 -4.68 -14.97
N LEU A 341 1.81 -3.60 -15.63
CA LEU A 341 0.39 -3.28 -15.82
C LEU A 341 -0.29 -4.41 -16.59
N LEU A 342 -1.47 -4.84 -16.12
CA LEU A 342 -2.30 -5.80 -16.85
C LEU A 342 -2.66 -5.26 -18.23
N LYS A 343 -2.58 -6.13 -19.23
CA LYS A 343 -2.92 -5.81 -20.62
C LYS A 343 -4.44 -5.84 -20.84
N PRO A 344 -4.95 -5.14 -21.88
CA PRO A 344 -6.38 -5.10 -22.17
C PRO A 344 -7.03 -6.49 -22.31
N GLU A 345 -6.32 -7.45 -22.91
CA GLU A 345 -6.78 -8.82 -23.13
C GLU A 345 -6.97 -9.62 -21.83
N GLU A 346 -6.27 -9.21 -20.77
CA GLU A 346 -6.34 -9.83 -19.45
C GLU A 346 -7.52 -9.32 -18.62
N LEU A 347 -8.21 -8.25 -19.03
CA LEU A 347 -9.28 -7.60 -18.25
C LEU A 347 -10.66 -8.28 -18.41
N ILE A 348 -10.69 -9.61 -18.30
CA ILE A 348 -11.88 -10.44 -18.56
C ILE A 348 -12.81 -10.45 -17.35
N SER A 349 -12.25 -10.48 -16.15
CA SER A 349 -12.98 -10.58 -14.89
C SER A 349 -13.06 -9.24 -14.14
N THR A 350 -14.07 -9.12 -13.27
CA THR A 350 -14.20 -8.00 -12.33
C THR A 350 -12.95 -7.82 -11.46
N GLU A 351 -12.27 -8.91 -11.10
CA GLU A 351 -11.07 -8.88 -10.27
C GLU A 351 -9.86 -8.32 -11.00
N GLN A 352 -9.61 -8.76 -12.23
CA GLN A 352 -8.55 -8.23 -13.08
C GLN A 352 -8.76 -6.73 -13.34
N ARG A 353 -10.00 -6.30 -13.57
CA ARG A 353 -10.34 -4.87 -13.73
C ARG A 353 -10.07 -4.05 -12.46
N GLN A 354 -10.34 -4.61 -11.29
CA GLN A 354 -10.01 -3.95 -10.03
C GLN A 354 -8.50 -3.91 -9.78
N LEU A 355 -7.79 -4.99 -10.07
CA LEU A 355 -6.34 -5.07 -9.94
C LEU A 355 -5.67 -4.04 -10.85
N PHE A 356 -6.09 -3.98 -12.11
CA PHE A 356 -5.64 -2.96 -13.06
C PHE A 356 -5.89 -1.54 -12.54
N ASN A 357 -7.06 -1.26 -11.94
CA ASN A 357 -7.28 0.06 -11.34
C ASN A 357 -6.35 0.34 -10.16
N SER A 358 -6.10 -0.64 -9.30
CA SER A 358 -5.14 -0.51 -8.20
C SER A 358 -3.74 -0.21 -8.72
N GLN A 359 -3.30 -0.93 -9.75
CA GLN A 359 -2.02 -0.68 -10.42
C GLN A 359 -1.99 0.72 -11.03
N LEU A 360 -3.05 1.14 -11.73
CA LEU A 360 -3.15 2.48 -12.31
C LEU A 360 -3.04 3.59 -11.25
N LYS A 361 -3.62 3.40 -10.06
CA LYS A 361 -3.51 4.35 -8.93
C LYS A 361 -2.11 4.41 -8.33
N ALA A 362 -1.33 3.34 -8.44
CA ALA A 362 0.05 3.31 -8.01
C ALA A 362 0.99 3.99 -9.04
N VAL A 363 0.47 4.38 -10.20
CA VAL A 363 1.24 4.97 -11.30
C VAL A 363 0.82 6.42 -11.57
N LEU A 364 -0.48 6.65 -11.62
CA LEU A 364 -1.06 7.93 -11.97
C LEU A 364 -1.70 8.58 -10.76
N LYS A 365 -1.44 9.88 -10.61
CA LYS A 365 -2.17 10.72 -9.66
C LYS A 365 -3.59 10.98 -10.14
N GLU A 366 -3.73 11.37 -11.40
CA GLU A 366 -5.02 11.69 -12.02
C GLU A 366 -4.96 11.62 -13.55
N ILE A 367 -6.15 11.45 -14.14
CA ILE A 367 -6.40 11.70 -15.56
C ILE A 367 -7.43 12.84 -15.61
N LYS A 368 -6.97 14.02 -16.01
CA LYS A 368 -7.76 15.25 -15.98
C LYS A 368 -8.31 15.56 -17.36
N PHE A 369 -9.64 15.56 -17.48
CA PHE A 369 -10.33 15.98 -18.69
C PHE A 369 -10.44 17.50 -18.78
N SER A 370 -10.25 18.04 -19.97
CA SER A 370 -10.46 19.44 -20.33
C SER A 370 -11.31 19.57 -21.58
N TYR A 371 -12.14 20.61 -21.62
CA TYR A 371 -13.03 20.94 -22.73
C TYR A 371 -13.21 22.45 -22.83
N ASP A 372 -12.83 23.01 -23.97
CA ASP A 372 -12.85 24.45 -24.25
C ASP A 372 -14.10 24.91 -25.04
N GLY A 373 -14.97 23.98 -25.43
CA GLY A 373 -16.14 24.24 -26.27
C GLY A 373 -16.08 23.56 -27.64
N TYR A 374 -14.87 23.22 -28.10
CA TYR A 374 -14.65 22.53 -29.37
C TYR A 374 -13.93 21.21 -29.15
N ASP A 375 -12.81 21.26 -28.44
CA ASP A 375 -11.89 20.15 -28.28
C ASP A 375 -11.99 19.55 -26.87
N LEU A 376 -11.98 18.21 -26.81
CA LEU A 376 -12.00 17.44 -25.57
C LEU A 376 -10.66 16.71 -25.46
N ALA A 377 -9.93 16.93 -24.37
CA ALA A 377 -8.66 16.25 -24.12
C ALA A 377 -8.59 15.65 -22.72
N ALA A 378 -7.84 14.56 -22.56
CA ALA A 378 -7.48 13.97 -21.28
C ALA A 378 -5.97 14.06 -21.07
N VAL A 379 -5.55 14.69 -19.98
CA VAL A 379 -4.14 14.80 -19.58
C VAL A 379 -3.86 13.83 -18.45
N PHE A 380 -2.86 12.97 -18.62
CA PHE A 380 -2.43 12.00 -17.63
C PHE A 380 -1.30 12.63 -16.82
N LYS A 381 -1.35 12.49 -15.50
CA LYS A 381 -0.30 12.97 -14.60
C LYS A 381 0.28 11.86 -13.74
N GLY A 382 1.61 11.84 -13.65
CA GLY A 382 2.33 10.95 -12.74
C GLY A 382 2.09 11.31 -11.28
N LEU A 383 2.58 10.46 -10.37
CA LEU A 383 2.51 10.73 -8.92
C LEU A 383 3.24 12.01 -8.51
N ASP A 384 4.23 12.43 -9.28
CA ASP A 384 5.01 13.65 -9.11
C ASP A 384 4.37 14.91 -9.74
N ASP A 385 3.10 14.83 -10.13
CA ASP A 385 2.35 15.87 -10.86
C ASP A 385 2.87 16.20 -12.27
N LYS A 386 3.91 15.52 -12.76
CA LYS A 386 4.42 15.78 -14.11
C LYS A 386 3.45 15.27 -15.17
N PHE A 387 3.37 16.02 -16.26
CA PHE A 387 2.63 15.62 -17.46
C PHE A 387 3.16 14.28 -17.97
N MET A 388 2.28 13.34 -18.29
CA MET A 388 2.62 12.02 -18.82
C MET A 388 2.35 11.92 -20.32
N LEU A 389 1.08 12.05 -20.67
CA LEU A 389 0.59 12.07 -22.04
C LEU A 389 -0.68 12.92 -22.11
N GLU A 390 -1.02 13.31 -23.33
CA GLU A 390 -2.28 13.93 -23.67
C GLU A 390 -3.03 13.06 -24.67
N GLN A 391 -4.33 12.89 -24.46
CA GLN A 391 -5.21 12.23 -25.42
C GLN A 391 -6.30 13.20 -25.87
N ALA A 392 -6.22 13.65 -27.12
CA ALA A 392 -7.18 14.55 -27.76
C ALA A 392 -8.26 13.75 -28.50
N PHE A 393 -9.52 13.93 -28.11
CA PHE A 393 -10.66 13.17 -28.64
C PHE A 393 -11.31 13.87 -29.84
N LYS A 394 -11.62 13.08 -30.89
CA LYS A 394 -12.43 13.52 -32.02
C LYS A 394 -13.88 13.78 -31.58
N PRO A 395 -14.64 14.63 -32.32
CA PRO A 395 -16.05 14.89 -32.05
C PRO A 395 -16.88 13.62 -31.84
N LYS A 396 -17.81 13.66 -30.87
CA LYS A 396 -18.66 12.51 -30.49
C LYS A 396 -17.88 11.27 -30.03
N LEU A 397 -16.61 11.45 -29.61
CA LEU A 397 -15.72 10.39 -29.17
C LEU A 397 -15.51 9.31 -30.24
N ALA A 398 -15.46 9.70 -31.52
CA ALA A 398 -15.29 8.78 -32.66
C ALA A 398 -13.89 8.13 -32.73
N GLY A 399 -12.92 8.73 -32.04
CA GLY A 399 -11.53 8.30 -31.96
C GLY A 399 -10.72 9.33 -31.18
N SER A 400 -9.42 9.14 -31.07
CA SER A 400 -8.52 10.09 -30.43
C SER A 400 -7.10 10.02 -30.99
N SER A 401 -6.30 11.02 -30.66
CA SER A 401 -4.86 11.10 -30.90
C SER A 401 -4.15 11.21 -29.55
N VAL A 402 -3.13 10.39 -29.31
CA VAL A 402 -2.35 10.37 -28.09
C VAL A 402 -0.96 10.93 -28.36
N ARG A 403 -0.51 11.86 -27.53
CA ARG A 403 0.76 12.57 -27.69
C ARG A 403 1.58 12.57 -26.40
N ASP A 404 2.90 12.63 -26.54
CA ASP A 404 3.84 12.77 -25.43
C ASP A 404 4.27 14.23 -25.18
N LEU A 405 5.33 14.43 -24.38
CA LEU A 405 5.86 15.76 -24.07
C LEU A 405 6.45 16.50 -25.27
N SER A 406 7.05 15.78 -26.23
CA SER A 406 7.55 16.37 -27.48
C SER A 406 6.42 16.82 -28.39
N GLY A 407 5.19 16.39 -28.12
CA GLY A 407 4.05 16.55 -29.02
C GLY A 407 4.02 15.54 -30.15
N GLU A 408 4.90 14.52 -30.10
CA GLU A 408 4.91 13.40 -31.04
C GLU A 408 3.63 12.58 -30.85
N GLU A 409 2.97 12.22 -31.95
CA GLU A 409 1.76 11.42 -31.92
C GLU A 409 2.14 9.94 -31.83
N LEU A 410 1.89 9.34 -30.66
CA LEU A 410 2.28 7.96 -30.36
C LEU A 410 1.23 6.93 -30.73
N LEU A 411 -0.04 7.34 -30.81
CA LEU A 411 -1.15 6.43 -31.05
C LEU A 411 -2.40 7.15 -31.56
N ARG A 412 -3.08 6.54 -32.52
CA ARG A 412 -4.46 6.89 -32.88
C ARG A 412 -5.44 5.80 -32.48
N THR A 413 -6.53 6.20 -31.83
CA THR A 413 -7.60 5.29 -31.40
C THR A 413 -8.89 5.52 -32.19
N THR A 414 -9.75 4.51 -32.19
CA THR A 414 -11.10 4.53 -32.78
C THR A 414 -12.16 4.19 -31.75
N SER A 415 -13.43 4.49 -32.02
CA SER A 415 -14.53 4.22 -31.08
C SER A 415 -15.08 2.79 -31.14
N GLU A 416 -14.58 1.96 -32.06
CA GLU A 416 -15.02 0.60 -32.32
C GLU A 416 -13.81 -0.34 -32.33
N ALA A 417 -14.01 -1.62 -32.00
CA ALA A 417 -12.93 -2.60 -31.97
C ALA A 417 -12.22 -2.67 -33.34
N PRO A 418 -10.87 -2.75 -33.39
CA PRO A 418 -9.94 -3.06 -32.30
C PRO A 418 -9.51 -1.85 -31.43
N TYR A 419 -10.18 -0.69 -31.57
CA TYR A 419 -9.91 0.55 -30.83
C TYR A 419 -8.58 1.24 -31.16
N ILE A 420 -7.80 0.67 -32.09
CA ILE A 420 -6.62 1.26 -32.70
C ILE A 420 -6.96 1.59 -34.15
N ASP A 421 -6.48 2.73 -34.65
CA ASP A 421 -6.67 3.15 -36.04
C ASP A 421 -5.77 2.33 -36.97
N ALA A 422 -6.36 1.33 -37.63
CA ALA A 422 -5.63 0.44 -38.54
C ALA A 422 -4.99 1.16 -39.73
N ALA A 423 -5.56 2.27 -40.18
CA ALA A 423 -4.98 3.05 -41.27
C ALA A 423 -3.72 3.79 -40.83
N TRP A 424 -3.69 4.25 -39.58
CA TRP A 424 -2.50 4.85 -38.97
C TRP A 424 -1.38 3.84 -38.79
N VAL A 425 -1.68 2.66 -38.22
CA VAL A 425 -0.68 1.57 -38.05
C VAL A 425 -0.08 1.16 -39.39
N LYS A 426 -0.90 1.06 -40.44
CA LYS A 426 -0.41 0.72 -41.78
C LYS A 426 0.52 1.80 -42.33
N GLY A 427 0.18 3.08 -42.15
CA GLY A 427 1.02 4.20 -42.55
C GLY A 427 2.39 4.21 -41.87
N GLU A 428 2.42 3.99 -40.55
CA GLU A 428 3.68 3.86 -39.80
C GLU A 428 4.53 2.67 -40.27
N THR A 429 3.88 1.54 -40.54
CA THR A 429 4.57 0.34 -41.04
C THR A 429 5.19 0.61 -42.41
N ASP A 430 4.45 1.26 -43.29
CA ASP A 430 4.91 1.62 -44.64
C ASP A 430 6.07 2.64 -44.59
N GLU A 431 6.02 3.62 -43.67
CA GLU A 431 7.08 4.63 -43.45
C GLU A 431 8.35 4.01 -42.85
N TYR A 432 8.21 3.11 -41.87
CA TYR A 432 9.33 2.35 -41.33
C TYR A 432 9.99 1.46 -42.41
N GLU A 433 9.19 0.79 -43.24
CA GLU A 433 9.68 -0.01 -44.35
C GLU A 433 10.39 0.83 -45.42
N SER A 434 9.93 2.06 -45.70
CA SER A 434 10.62 2.96 -46.63
C SER A 434 11.96 3.43 -46.07
N HIS A 435 12.02 3.82 -44.79
CA HIS A 435 13.28 4.19 -44.15
C HIS A 435 14.27 3.04 -44.10
N ARG A 436 13.79 1.79 -43.91
CA ARG A 436 14.64 0.60 -43.96
C ARG A 436 15.20 0.32 -45.36
N LYS A 437 14.39 0.54 -46.41
CA LYS A 437 14.82 0.39 -47.81
C LYS A 437 15.80 1.49 -48.23
N ASP A 438 15.63 2.71 -47.73
CA ASP A 438 16.57 3.82 -47.95
C ASP A 438 17.90 3.60 -47.20
N ALA A 439 17.86 3.01 -46.01
CA ALA A 439 19.07 2.60 -45.28
C ALA A 439 19.80 1.41 -45.96
N SER A 440 19.08 0.54 -46.67
CA SER A 440 19.71 -0.56 -47.44
C SER A 440 20.14 -0.16 -48.85
N SER A 441 19.68 0.98 -49.37
CA SER A 441 20.11 1.51 -50.68
C SER A 441 21.34 2.41 -50.60
N GLY A 442 21.77 2.79 -49.38
CA GLY A 442 23.01 3.51 -49.09
C GLY A 442 24.15 2.66 -48.54
N LEU A 443 24.00 1.33 -48.50
CA LEU A 443 25.14 0.43 -48.32
C LEU A 443 25.72 0.16 -49.71
N ASP A 444 26.73 0.96 -50.05
CA ASP A 444 27.59 0.77 -51.20
C ASP A 444 28.01 -0.70 -51.35
N ASP A 445 28.01 -1.14 -52.61
CA ASP A 445 28.60 -2.37 -53.13
C ASP A 445 30.14 -2.43 -52.93
N GLU A 446 30.67 -2.02 -51.76
CA GLU A 446 32.10 -2.06 -51.40
C GLU A 446 32.41 -3.09 -50.29
N PHE A 447 31.70 -4.23 -50.27
CA PHE A 447 32.23 -5.43 -49.63
C PHE A 447 32.82 -6.35 -50.71
N GLU A 448 33.89 -5.87 -51.36
CA GLU A 448 34.83 -6.72 -52.08
C GLU A 448 35.53 -7.67 -51.08
N ASP A 449 35.21 -8.95 -51.22
CA ASP A 449 36.14 -10.08 -51.25
C ASP A 449 37.41 -9.99 -50.39
N LEU A 450 37.31 -10.42 -49.12
CA LEU A 450 38.45 -10.78 -48.28
C LEU A 450 38.44 -12.25 -47.88
N SER A 451 38.12 -13.15 -48.83
CA SER A 451 38.21 -14.61 -48.60
C SER A 451 39.19 -15.37 -49.52
N LEU A 452 39.97 -14.67 -50.33
CA LEU A 452 40.95 -15.29 -51.23
C LEU A 452 42.33 -14.65 -51.15
N GLN A 453 43.03 -14.78 -50.01
CA GLN A 453 44.50 -14.75 -49.98
C GLN A 453 45.10 -15.31 -48.68
N GLU A 454 44.91 -16.60 -48.43
CA GLU A 454 45.91 -17.40 -47.71
C GLU A 454 46.28 -18.62 -48.57
N SER A 455 47.28 -18.44 -49.42
CA SER A 455 48.14 -19.55 -49.82
C SER A 455 49.58 -19.06 -49.91
N LYS A 456 50.37 -19.36 -48.88
CA LYS A 456 51.79 -19.70 -48.96
C LYS A 456 52.29 -20.30 -47.65
#